data_AF-A0A833WUU9-F1
#
_entry.id   AF-A0A833WUU9-F1
#
_cell.length_a   1.000
_cell.length_b   1.000
_cell.length_c   1.000
_cell.angle_alpha   90.00
_cell.angle_beta   90.00
_cell.angle_gamma   90.00
#
_symmetry.space_group_name_H-M   'P 1'
#
loop_
_entity.id
_entity.type
_entity.pdbx_description
1 polymer ?
#
loop_
_entity_poly.entity_id
_entity_poly.type
_entity_poly.pdbx_seq_one_letter_code
_entity_poly.pdbx_strand_id
1 'polypeptide(L)'
;SLRKLRSEASNKLYFIDIMLSVIKDESMFGYTRETIIKATVSNLIIAGSDTTSINLTWLLSLLLNNKDALKRAQEELDLKIGRDRWVEDYDIKDLVYLQAIVKENLRLYPPGLLGAPHEAMEDCHVCGHYVPKGTRVFVNLWKLHRDPRLWHDPDEFLPERFLTSHANIDAQASILSSHHLGLEDDLARGTHLSCKYHILH
;
A
#
# COMPACT_ATOMS: atom_id res chain seq x y z
N SER A 1 12.96 -35.76 17.16
CA SER A 1 12.95 -34.79 16.05
C SER A 1 12.04 -33.58 16.32
N LEU A 2 10.79 -33.76 16.77
CA LEU A 2 9.85 -32.65 17.07
C LEU A 2 10.23 -31.73 18.26
N ARG A 3 11.11 -32.17 19.17
CA ARG A 3 11.58 -31.33 20.30
C ARG A 3 12.67 -30.33 19.92
N LYS A 4 13.42 -30.55 18.84
CA LYS A 4 14.46 -29.60 18.36
C LYS A 4 13.86 -28.41 17.60
N LEU A 5 12.78 -28.63 16.84
CA LEU A 5 12.04 -27.53 16.19
C LEU A 5 11.39 -26.57 17.20
N ARG A 6 11.05 -27.06 18.40
CA ARG A 6 10.47 -26.24 19.47
C ARG A 6 11.52 -25.39 20.22
N SER A 7 12.81 -25.79 20.22
CA SER A 7 13.84 -25.02 20.93
C SER A 7 14.39 -23.85 20.12
N GLU A 8 14.37 -23.91 18.79
CA GLU A 8 14.74 -22.76 17.93
C GLU A 8 13.60 -21.74 17.78
N ALA A 9 12.35 -22.17 17.90
CA ALA A 9 11.19 -21.27 17.96
C ALA A 9 11.08 -20.49 19.29
N SER A 10 11.93 -20.78 20.28
CA SER A 10 11.76 -20.38 21.68
C SER A 10 12.02 -18.89 21.98
N ASN A 11 12.29 -18.04 20.99
CA ASN A 11 12.44 -16.59 21.19
C ASN A 11 11.77 -15.72 20.11
N LYS A 12 11.03 -16.30 19.16
CA LYS A 12 10.34 -15.51 18.13
C LYS A 12 8.88 -15.30 18.55
N LEU A 13 8.60 -14.12 19.08
CA LEU A 13 7.26 -13.71 19.47
C LEU A 13 6.46 -13.37 18.21
N TYR A 14 5.35 -14.06 17.94
CA TYR A 14 4.49 -13.74 16.81
C TYR A 14 3.55 -12.58 17.16
N PHE A 15 2.98 -11.93 16.14
CA PHE A 15 2.05 -10.80 16.35
C PHE A 15 0.91 -11.14 17.31
N ILE A 16 0.36 -12.36 17.23
CA ILE A 16 -0.69 -12.82 18.15
C ILE A 16 -0.19 -12.94 19.59
N ASP A 17 1.04 -13.40 19.80
CA ASP A 17 1.64 -13.51 21.14
C ASP A 17 1.89 -12.12 21.75
N ILE A 18 2.28 -11.15 20.91
CA ILE A 18 2.38 -9.73 21.32
C ILE A 18 1.02 -9.19 21.72
N MET A 19 -0.02 -9.41 20.91
CA MET A 19 -1.35 -8.92 21.26
C MET A 19 -1.90 -9.56 22.53
N LEU A 20 -1.64 -10.86 22.73
CA LEU A 20 -1.95 -11.55 23.96
C LEU A 20 -1.17 -10.96 25.14
N SER A 21 0.09 -10.57 25.00
CA SER A 21 0.83 -9.98 26.12
C SER A 21 0.41 -8.53 26.44
N VAL A 22 0.01 -7.75 25.43
CA VAL A 22 -0.30 -6.31 25.56
C VAL A 22 -1.75 -6.04 25.95
N ILE A 23 -2.71 -6.76 25.36
CA ILE A 23 -4.13 -6.52 25.59
C ILE A 23 -4.53 -7.27 26.87
N LYS A 24 -4.97 -6.53 27.89
CA LYS A 24 -5.43 -7.06 29.18
C LYS A 24 -6.88 -7.55 29.11
N ASP A 25 -7.30 -8.32 30.11
CA ASP A 25 -8.67 -8.87 30.23
C ASP A 25 -9.76 -7.83 30.54
N GLU A 26 -9.46 -6.53 30.39
CA GLU A 26 -10.43 -5.46 30.58
C GLU A 26 -11.25 -5.27 29.30
N SER A 27 -12.57 -5.10 29.44
CA SER A 27 -13.43 -4.81 28.31
C SER A 27 -13.08 -3.44 27.72
N MET A 28 -12.54 -3.41 26.50
CA MET A 28 -12.34 -2.17 25.75
C MET A 28 -13.53 -1.95 24.82
N PHE A 29 -14.14 -0.76 24.88
CA PHE A 29 -15.28 -0.37 24.04
C PHE A 29 -16.48 -1.34 24.09
N GLY A 30 -16.66 -2.06 25.20
CA GLY A 30 -17.75 -3.04 25.37
C GLY A 30 -17.49 -4.42 24.73
N TYR A 31 -16.30 -4.65 24.17
CA TYR A 31 -15.91 -5.93 23.59
C TYR A 31 -14.96 -6.70 24.51
N THR A 32 -14.99 -8.04 24.42
CA THR A 32 -14.04 -8.89 25.15
C THR A 32 -12.66 -8.82 24.51
N ARG A 33 -11.63 -9.11 25.30
CA ARG A 33 -10.24 -9.22 24.85
C ARG A 33 -10.12 -10.18 23.65
N GLU A 34 -10.76 -11.35 23.71
CA GLU A 34 -10.68 -12.33 22.61
C GLU A 34 -11.30 -11.79 21.33
N THR A 35 -12.39 -11.04 21.45
CA THR A 35 -13.09 -10.45 20.31
C THR A 35 -12.17 -9.42 19.62
N ILE A 36 -11.53 -8.55 20.40
CA ILE A 36 -10.60 -7.53 19.89
C ILE A 36 -9.40 -8.21 19.22
N ILE A 37 -8.77 -9.17 19.88
CA ILE A 37 -7.61 -9.89 19.34
C ILE A 37 -7.98 -10.60 18.03
N LYS A 38 -9.09 -11.33 18.03
CA LYS A 38 -9.55 -12.08 16.86
C LYS A 38 -9.87 -11.13 15.70
N ALA A 39 -10.63 -10.06 15.94
CA ALA A 39 -10.98 -9.09 14.90
C ALA A 39 -9.74 -8.44 14.29
N THR A 40 -8.78 -8.01 15.12
CA THR A 40 -7.55 -7.38 14.64
C THR A 40 -6.68 -8.34 13.83
N VAL A 41 -6.49 -9.58 14.28
CA VAL A 41 -5.73 -10.59 13.51
C VAL A 41 -6.43 -10.91 12.19
N SER A 42 -7.75 -11.11 12.22
CA SER A 42 -8.53 -11.39 11.01
C SER A 42 -8.45 -10.23 10.01
N ASN A 43 -8.58 -8.99 10.46
CA ASN A 43 -8.46 -7.82 9.60
C ASN A 43 -7.07 -7.73 8.97
N LEU A 44 -6.00 -7.98 9.72
CA LEU A 44 -4.63 -7.96 9.18
C LEU A 44 -4.43 -9.02 8.09
N ILE A 45 -4.94 -10.23 8.31
CA ILE A 45 -4.84 -11.33 7.34
C ILE A 45 -5.62 -10.97 6.07
N ILE A 46 -6.86 -10.51 6.19
CA ILE A 46 -7.70 -10.18 5.03
C ILE A 46 -7.07 -9.01 4.24
N ALA A 47 -6.71 -7.93 4.93
CA ALA A 47 -6.13 -6.74 4.32
C ALA A 47 -4.82 -7.05 3.58
N GLY A 48 -3.95 -7.90 4.14
CA GLY A 48 -2.68 -8.28 3.53
C GLY A 48 -2.80 -9.33 2.42
N SER A 49 -3.78 -10.24 2.50
CA SER A 49 -3.85 -11.39 1.58
C SER A 49 -4.43 -11.00 0.22
N ASP A 50 -5.61 -10.39 0.21
CA ASP A 50 -6.32 -10.09 -1.04
C ASP A 50 -5.60 -9.02 -1.86
N THR A 51 -5.13 -7.96 -1.19
CA THR A 51 -4.41 -6.85 -1.84
C THR A 51 -3.10 -7.31 -2.47
N THR A 52 -2.32 -8.14 -1.76
CA THR A 52 -1.05 -8.67 -2.25
C THR A 52 -1.27 -9.64 -3.41
N SER A 53 -2.28 -10.51 -3.32
CA SER A 53 -2.60 -11.47 -4.39
C SER A 53 -2.97 -10.76 -5.71
N ILE A 54 -3.85 -9.75 -5.63
CA ILE A 54 -4.23 -8.94 -6.79
C ILE A 54 -3.02 -8.20 -7.36
N ASN A 55 -2.22 -7.57 -6.50
CA ASN A 55 -1.03 -6.82 -6.89
C ASN A 55 -0.03 -7.72 -7.64
N LEU A 56 0.29 -8.91 -7.10
CA LEU A 56 1.18 -9.88 -7.73
C LEU A 56 0.64 -10.42 -9.06
N THR A 57 -0.68 -10.63 -9.15
CA THR A 57 -1.33 -11.10 -10.38
C THR A 57 -1.13 -10.10 -11.52
N TRP A 58 -1.39 -8.81 -11.26
CA TRP A 58 -1.19 -7.76 -12.26
C TRP A 58 0.29 -7.51 -12.55
N LEU A 59 1.15 -7.55 -11.54
CA LEU A 59 2.59 -7.41 -11.71
C LEU A 59 3.15 -8.45 -12.67
N LEU A 60 2.81 -9.73 -12.47
CA LEU A 60 3.23 -10.83 -13.34
C LEU A 60 2.66 -10.67 -14.75
N SER A 61 1.38 -10.31 -14.87
CA SER A 61 0.74 -10.04 -16.15
C SER A 61 1.47 -8.93 -16.93
N LEU A 62 1.78 -7.82 -16.26
CA LEU A 62 2.48 -6.68 -16.86
C LEU A 62 3.89 -7.06 -17.32
N LEU A 63 4.66 -7.76 -16.48
CA LEU A 63 6.03 -8.17 -16.82
C LEU A 63 6.08 -9.18 -17.98
N LEU A 64 5.13 -10.12 -18.04
CA LEU A 64 5.05 -11.09 -19.13
C LEU A 64 4.67 -10.43 -20.47
N ASN A 65 3.89 -9.35 -20.43
CA ASN A 65 3.53 -8.56 -21.60
C ASN A 65 4.59 -7.52 -21.99
N ASN A 66 5.48 -7.13 -21.06
CA ASN A 66 6.52 -6.12 -21.26
C ASN A 66 7.91 -6.72 -21.02
N LYS A 67 8.37 -7.55 -21.98
CA LYS A 67 9.61 -8.34 -21.85
C LYS A 67 10.87 -7.49 -21.64
N ASP A 68 10.91 -6.28 -22.18
CA ASP A 68 12.06 -5.38 -22.02
C ASP A 68 12.18 -4.90 -20.56
N ALA A 69 11.06 -4.58 -19.90
CA ALA A 69 11.05 -4.23 -18.49
C ALA A 69 11.46 -5.43 -17.62
N LEU A 70 10.97 -6.63 -17.92
CA LEU A 70 11.39 -7.84 -17.22
C LEU A 70 12.90 -8.08 -17.36
N LYS A 71 13.44 -7.97 -18.57
CA LYS A 71 14.88 -8.14 -18.81
C LYS A 71 15.71 -7.14 -18.02
N ARG A 72 15.32 -5.86 -17.99
CA ARG A 72 16.02 -4.83 -17.22
C ARG A 72 15.97 -5.07 -15.72
N ALA A 73 14.86 -5.59 -15.19
CA ALA A 73 14.77 -5.98 -13.79
C ALA A 73 15.72 -7.16 -13.46
N GLN A 74 15.84 -8.13 -14.37
CA GLN A 74 16.80 -9.22 -14.22
C GLN A 74 18.26 -8.73 -14.29
N GLU A 75 18.57 -7.80 -15.18
CA GLU A 75 19.88 -7.16 -15.26
C GLU A 75 20.22 -6.40 -13.97
N GLU A 76 19.26 -5.68 -13.39
CA GLU A 76 19.44 -5.01 -12.09
C GLU A 76 19.76 -6.02 -10.98
N LEU A 77 19.00 -7.12 -10.91
CA LEU A 77 19.25 -8.19 -9.92
C LEU A 77 20.63 -8.83 -10.11
N ASP A 78 20.99 -9.19 -11.34
CA ASP A 78 22.29 -9.78 -11.67
C ASP A 78 23.44 -8.82 -11.30
N LEU A 79 23.27 -7.51 -11.49
CA LEU A 79 24.30 -6.50 -11.18
C LEU A 79 24.42 -6.18 -9.69
N LYS A 80 23.31 -6.11 -8.96
CA LYS A 80 23.28 -5.66 -7.55
C LYS A 80 23.47 -6.80 -6.56
N ILE A 81 22.99 -7.99 -6.90
CA ILE A 81 22.92 -9.14 -6.00
C ILE A 81 23.80 -10.29 -6.50
N GLY A 82 23.83 -10.50 -7.82
CA GLY A 82 24.48 -11.65 -8.43
C GLY A 82 23.64 -12.92 -8.33
N ARG A 83 24.25 -14.08 -8.60
CA ARG A 83 23.55 -15.38 -8.71
C ARG A 83 23.83 -16.36 -7.56
N ASP A 84 24.69 -15.97 -6.62
CA ASP A 84 25.18 -16.86 -5.57
C ASP A 84 24.34 -16.82 -4.28
N ARG A 85 23.37 -15.90 -4.19
CA ARG A 85 22.50 -15.72 -3.02
C ARG A 85 21.11 -15.22 -3.38
N TRP A 86 20.19 -15.37 -2.43
CA TRP A 86 18.85 -14.80 -2.51
C TRP A 86 18.85 -13.30 -2.17
N VAL A 87 17.79 -12.63 -2.63
CA VAL A 87 17.48 -11.24 -2.27
C VAL A 87 17.08 -11.18 -0.80
N GLU A 88 17.65 -10.23 -0.06
CA GLU A 88 17.34 -9.96 1.34
C GLU A 88 16.72 -8.56 1.50
N ASP A 89 16.03 -8.30 2.61
CA ASP A 89 15.29 -7.05 2.83
C ASP A 89 16.16 -5.79 2.70
N TYR A 90 17.43 -5.86 3.10
CA TYR A 90 18.36 -4.73 3.04
C TYR A 90 18.83 -4.39 1.61
N ASP A 91 18.65 -5.30 0.65
CA ASP A 91 19.00 -5.09 -0.76
C ASP A 91 17.95 -4.25 -1.49
N ILE A 92 16.70 -4.27 -1.00
CA ILE A 92 15.55 -3.66 -1.70
C ILE A 92 15.83 -2.21 -2.08
N LYS A 93 16.51 -1.45 -1.21
CA LYS A 93 16.90 -0.04 -1.44
C LYS A 93 17.73 0.17 -2.71
N ASP A 94 18.51 -0.83 -3.11
CA ASP A 94 19.44 -0.77 -4.25
C ASP A 94 18.79 -1.29 -5.55
N LEU A 95 17.59 -1.89 -5.46
CA LEU A 95 16.78 -2.38 -6.58
C LEU A 95 15.77 -1.33 -7.06
N VAL A 96 16.29 -0.21 -7.54
CA VAL A 96 15.49 0.99 -7.86
C VAL A 96 14.52 0.74 -9.02
N TYR A 97 14.95 -0.01 -10.05
CA TYR A 97 14.10 -0.35 -11.18
C TYR A 97 12.99 -1.33 -10.80
N LEU A 98 13.29 -2.33 -9.95
CA LEU A 98 12.27 -3.22 -9.42
C LEU A 98 11.25 -2.46 -8.57
N GLN A 99 11.69 -1.51 -7.74
CA GLN A 99 10.78 -0.61 -7.01
C GLN A 99 9.92 0.22 -7.96
N ALA A 100 10.50 0.75 -9.04
CA ALA A 100 9.79 1.53 -10.05
C ALA A 100 8.70 0.70 -10.76
N ILE A 101 8.98 -0.56 -11.07
CA ILE A 101 8.02 -1.53 -11.61
C ILE A 101 6.84 -1.73 -10.65
N VAL A 102 7.11 -1.91 -9.35
CA VAL A 102 6.05 -2.11 -8.35
C VAL A 102 5.19 -0.85 -8.22
N LYS A 103 5.81 0.34 -8.16
CA LYS A 103 5.10 1.63 -8.13
C LYS A 103 4.20 1.82 -9.35
N GLU A 104 4.72 1.47 -10.54
CA GLU A 104 3.99 1.57 -11.79
C GLU A 104 2.83 0.57 -11.89
N ASN A 105 3.01 -0.65 -11.41
CA ASN A 105 1.93 -1.62 -11.31
C ASN A 105 0.81 -1.12 -10.40
N LEU A 106 1.13 -0.57 -9.22
CA LEU A 106 0.14 -0.01 -8.30
C LEU A 106 -0.58 1.21 -8.87
N ARG A 107 0.07 1.99 -9.75
CA ARG A 107 -0.56 3.10 -10.48
C ARG A 107 -1.61 2.57 -11.45
N LEU A 108 -1.24 1.63 -12.33
CA LEU A 108 -2.16 1.08 -13.33
C LEU A 108 -3.23 0.20 -12.71
N TYR A 109 -2.87 -0.71 -11.81
CA TYR A 109 -3.77 -1.70 -11.24
C TYR A 109 -3.74 -1.65 -9.72
N PRO A 110 -4.26 -0.55 -9.12
CA PRO A 110 -4.40 -0.49 -7.68
C PRO A 110 -5.37 -1.58 -7.22
N PRO A 111 -5.05 -2.34 -6.14
CA PRO A 111 -5.97 -3.35 -5.61
C PRO A 111 -7.35 -2.78 -5.22
N GLY A 112 -7.42 -1.50 -4.85
CA GLY A 112 -8.65 -0.76 -4.63
C GLY A 112 -8.91 0.28 -5.71
N LEU A 113 -10.06 0.21 -6.39
CA LEU A 113 -10.48 1.21 -7.39
C LEU A 113 -10.79 2.57 -6.75
N LEU A 114 -11.34 2.53 -5.53
CA LEU A 114 -11.61 3.67 -4.67
C LEU A 114 -10.71 3.57 -3.44
N GLY A 115 -10.25 4.72 -2.94
CA GLY A 115 -9.65 4.81 -1.61
C GLY A 115 -10.65 4.52 -0.50
N ALA A 116 -10.19 4.40 0.75
CA ALA A 116 -11.11 4.20 1.87
C ALA A 116 -12.13 5.33 1.98
N PRO A 117 -13.36 5.02 2.44
CA PRO A 117 -14.35 6.04 2.74
C PRO A 117 -13.85 7.00 3.83
N HIS A 118 -13.88 8.29 3.51
CA HIS A 118 -13.67 9.37 4.47
C HIS A 118 -15.01 10.04 4.79
N GLU A 119 -15.34 10.21 6.06
CA GLU A 119 -16.54 10.95 6.48
C GLU A 119 -16.17 12.36 6.94
N ALA A 120 -16.87 13.36 6.41
CA ALA A 120 -16.70 14.76 6.81
C ALA A 120 -17.17 14.96 8.26
N MET A 121 -16.25 15.38 9.14
CA MET A 121 -16.55 15.54 10.57
C MET A 121 -17.28 16.86 10.89
N GLU A 122 -17.22 17.80 9.96
CA GLU A 122 -17.83 19.12 10.02
C GLU A 122 -18.20 19.57 8.61
N ASP A 123 -19.08 20.57 8.53
CA ASP A 123 -19.40 21.23 7.26
C ASP A 123 -18.15 21.90 6.70
N CYS A 124 -17.77 21.56 5.47
CA CYS A 124 -16.53 22.04 4.88
C CYS A 124 -16.66 22.31 3.38
N HIS A 125 -15.58 22.80 2.77
CA HIS A 125 -15.49 22.96 1.31
C HIS A 125 -14.32 22.18 0.76
N VAL A 126 -14.54 21.48 -0.36
CA VAL A 126 -13.52 20.73 -1.10
C VAL A 126 -13.52 21.22 -2.55
N CYS A 127 -12.39 21.76 -3.02
CA CYS A 127 -12.28 22.31 -4.38
C CYS A 127 -13.44 23.27 -4.74
N GLY A 128 -13.83 24.13 -3.79
CA GLY A 128 -14.94 25.08 -3.96
C GLY A 128 -16.35 24.51 -3.82
N HIS A 129 -16.51 23.21 -3.54
CA HIS A 129 -17.81 22.56 -3.34
C HIS A 129 -18.12 22.40 -1.86
N TYR A 130 -19.32 22.80 -1.43
CA TYR A 130 -19.78 22.59 -0.06
C TYR A 130 -20.06 21.10 0.21
N VAL A 131 -19.51 20.59 1.31
CA VAL A 131 -19.62 19.22 1.77
C VAL A 131 -20.22 19.24 3.19
N PRO A 132 -21.47 18.81 3.37
CA PRO A 132 -22.09 18.72 4.69
C PRO A 132 -21.40 17.69 5.58
N LYS A 133 -21.43 17.92 6.90
CA LYS A 133 -21.03 16.93 7.90
C LYS A 133 -21.76 15.60 7.69
N GLY A 134 -21.04 14.49 7.87
CA GLY A 134 -21.53 13.13 7.68
C GLY A 134 -21.50 12.65 6.21
N THR A 135 -21.10 13.51 5.28
CA THR A 135 -20.91 13.10 3.88
C THR A 135 -19.72 12.16 3.76
N ARG A 136 -19.93 11.02 3.10
CA ARG A 136 -18.85 10.08 2.75
C ARG A 136 -18.23 10.46 1.41
N VAL A 137 -16.92 10.59 1.41
CA VAL A 137 -16.10 10.96 0.26
C VAL A 137 -15.17 9.80 -0.06
N PHE A 138 -15.07 9.49 -1.35
CA PHE A 138 -14.17 8.46 -1.88
C PHE A 138 -13.23 9.10 -2.89
N VAL A 139 -11.94 8.78 -2.80
CA VAL A 139 -10.98 9.14 -3.84
C VAL A 139 -11.05 8.09 -4.94
N ASN A 140 -11.34 8.51 -6.17
CA ASN A 140 -11.32 7.61 -7.32
C ASN A 140 -9.88 7.43 -7.82
N LEU A 141 -9.16 6.49 -7.22
CA LEU A 141 -7.77 6.18 -7.53
C LEU A 141 -7.61 5.75 -9.00
N TRP A 142 -8.54 4.94 -9.51
CA TRP A 142 -8.51 4.49 -10.91
C TRP A 142 -8.48 5.66 -11.90
N LYS A 143 -9.35 6.66 -11.69
CA LYS A 143 -9.42 7.86 -12.52
C LYS A 143 -8.22 8.77 -12.31
N LEU A 144 -7.81 8.96 -11.05
CA LEU A 144 -6.68 9.83 -10.70
C LEU A 144 -5.38 9.32 -11.34
N HIS A 145 -5.11 8.03 -11.23
CA HIS A 145 -3.90 7.40 -11.76
C HIS A 145 -3.86 7.35 -13.29
N ARG A 146 -4.99 7.58 -13.98
CA ARG A 146 -5.11 7.59 -15.44
C ARG A 146 -5.41 8.97 -16.02
N ASP A 147 -5.37 10.01 -15.20
CA ASP A 147 -5.65 11.35 -15.69
C ASP A 147 -4.50 11.83 -16.60
N PRO A 148 -4.73 12.08 -17.90
CA PRO A 148 -3.68 12.53 -18.82
C PRO A 148 -3.12 13.92 -18.46
N ARG A 149 -3.79 14.67 -17.58
CA ARG A 149 -3.29 15.94 -17.04
C ARG A 149 -2.20 15.74 -15.99
N LEU A 150 -2.16 14.56 -15.37
CA LEU A 150 -1.20 14.20 -14.32
C LEU A 150 -0.14 13.21 -14.84
N TRP A 151 -0.53 12.30 -15.74
CA TRP A 151 0.31 11.22 -16.24
C TRP A 151 0.42 11.28 -17.77
N HIS A 152 1.65 11.37 -18.28
CA HIS A 152 1.90 11.18 -19.70
C HIS A 152 1.76 9.70 -20.07
N ASP A 153 1.07 9.43 -21.18
CA ASP A 153 0.67 8.09 -21.64
C ASP A 153 0.08 7.25 -20.49
N PRO A 154 -1.07 7.66 -19.93
CA PRO A 154 -1.57 7.18 -18.65
C PRO A 154 -1.90 5.69 -18.65
N ASP A 155 -2.21 5.10 -19.80
CA ASP A 155 -2.56 3.68 -19.91
C ASP A 155 -1.34 2.80 -20.22
N GLU A 156 -0.17 3.39 -20.49
CA GLU A 156 1.06 2.67 -20.83
C GLU A 156 1.88 2.29 -19.58
N PHE A 157 2.43 1.09 -19.60
CA PHE A 157 3.32 0.58 -18.55
C PHE A 157 4.76 1.07 -18.79
N LEU A 158 5.14 2.17 -18.11
CA LEU A 158 6.46 2.80 -18.20
C LEU A 158 7.04 3.00 -16.79
N PRO A 159 7.70 1.98 -16.20
CA PRO A 159 8.38 2.09 -14.91
C PRO A 159 9.35 3.28 -14.82
N GLU A 160 9.91 3.72 -15.93
CA GLU A 160 10.89 4.81 -16.05
C GLU A 160 10.41 6.14 -15.46
N ARG A 161 9.09 6.36 -15.38
CA ARG A 161 8.50 7.53 -14.72
C ARG A 161 8.89 7.63 -13.24
N PHE A 162 8.99 6.49 -12.55
CA PHE A 162 9.39 6.43 -11.15
C PHE A 162 10.91 6.42 -10.94
N LEU A 163 11.70 6.52 -12.01
CA LEU A 163 13.15 6.76 -11.94
C LEU A 163 13.49 8.25 -12.07
N THR A 164 12.56 9.04 -12.62
CA THR A 164 12.81 10.43 -13.03
C THR A 164 11.83 11.37 -12.36
N SER A 165 10.67 11.62 -12.99
CA SER A 165 9.71 12.65 -12.58
C SER A 165 8.98 12.34 -11.27
N HIS A 166 8.92 11.07 -10.86
CA HIS A 166 8.21 10.61 -9.66
C HIS A 166 9.10 9.80 -8.71
N ALA A 167 10.41 10.03 -8.72
CA ALA A 167 11.37 9.27 -7.92
C ALA A 167 11.06 9.27 -6.40
N ASN A 168 10.51 10.37 -5.89
CA ASN A 168 10.19 10.56 -4.47
C ASN A 168 8.82 9.99 -4.04
N ILE A 169 8.02 9.42 -4.95
CA ILE A 169 6.74 8.81 -4.57
C ILE A 169 7.02 7.46 -3.92
N ASP A 170 6.76 7.31 -2.62
CA ASP A 170 6.93 6.03 -1.93
C ASP A 170 5.89 5.00 -2.37
N ALA A 171 6.32 3.75 -2.61
CA ALA A 171 5.41 2.66 -2.94
C ALA A 171 4.43 2.37 -1.79
N GLN A 172 4.87 2.63 -0.55
CA GLN A 172 4.01 2.62 0.63
C GLN A 172 2.96 3.72 0.57
N ALA A 173 3.24 4.90 0.02
CA ALA A 173 2.22 5.94 -0.16
C ALA A 173 1.15 5.52 -1.18
N SER A 174 1.50 4.75 -2.22
CA SER A 174 0.53 4.20 -3.17
C SER A 174 -0.37 3.11 -2.54
N ILE A 175 0.19 2.23 -1.70
CA ILE A 175 -0.57 1.20 -0.97
C ILE A 175 -1.39 1.82 0.17
N LEU A 176 -0.79 2.72 0.95
CA LEU A 176 -1.40 3.41 2.09
C LEU A 176 -2.25 4.62 1.68
N SER A 177 -2.31 5.00 0.41
CA SER A 177 -3.32 5.96 -0.10
C SER A 177 -4.75 5.47 0.14
N SER A 178 -4.91 4.17 0.45
CA SER A 178 -6.14 3.55 0.92
C SER A 178 -6.40 3.71 2.43
N HIS A 179 -5.44 4.10 3.27
CA HIS A 179 -5.58 4.17 4.74
C HIS A 179 -5.05 5.44 5.41
N HIS A 180 -4.34 6.30 4.68
CA HIS A 180 -3.94 7.62 5.11
C HIS A 180 -4.06 8.53 3.91
N LEU A 181 -4.77 9.65 4.06
CA LEU A 181 -4.65 10.78 3.14
C LEU A 181 -3.24 11.37 3.26
N GLY A 182 -2.24 10.65 2.74
CA GLY A 182 -0.91 11.17 2.45
C GLY A 182 -0.87 11.79 1.05
N LEU A 183 -1.91 12.53 0.69
CA LEU A 183 -1.98 13.33 -0.55
C LEU A 183 -1.41 14.75 -0.34
N GLU A 184 -0.66 14.98 0.75
CA GLU A 184 -0.09 16.29 1.04
C GLU A 184 0.93 16.73 -0.01
N ASP A 185 1.63 15.83 -0.71
CA ASP A 185 2.68 16.26 -1.65
C ASP A 185 2.23 16.40 -3.12
N ASP A 186 1.30 15.56 -3.62
CA ASP A 186 0.88 15.63 -5.03
C ASP A 186 -0.32 16.57 -5.27
N LEU A 187 -1.10 16.90 -4.23
CA LEU A 187 -2.17 17.91 -4.32
C LEU A 187 -1.73 19.32 -3.88
N ALA A 188 -0.52 19.48 -3.33
CA ALA A 188 -0.02 20.75 -2.79
C ALA A 188 0.25 21.86 -3.82
N ARG A 189 0.08 21.62 -5.13
CA ARG A 189 0.22 22.70 -6.12
C ARG A 189 -1.05 23.51 -6.39
N GLY A 190 -2.17 23.30 -5.69
CA GLY A 190 -3.32 24.20 -5.94
C GLY A 190 -4.61 24.10 -5.13
N THR A 191 -4.76 23.25 -4.12
CA THR A 191 -6.07 23.10 -3.45
C THR A 191 -5.96 23.19 -1.93
N HIS A 192 -6.45 24.29 -1.35
CA HIS A 192 -6.74 24.40 0.07
C HIS A 192 -7.76 23.32 0.48
N LEU A 193 -7.31 22.25 1.12
CA LEU A 193 -8.15 21.31 1.84
C LEU A 193 -8.27 21.79 3.28
N SER A 194 -9.46 22.29 3.66
CA SER A 194 -9.75 22.77 5.03
C SER A 194 -10.67 21.83 5.80
N CYS A 195 -10.72 20.55 5.43
CA CYS A 195 -11.72 19.62 5.96
C CYS A 195 -11.09 18.55 6.84
N LYS A 196 -11.67 18.36 8.04
CA LYS A 196 -11.35 17.24 8.93
C LYS A 196 -12.17 16.01 8.56
N TYR A 197 -11.49 14.88 8.38
CA TYR A 197 -12.11 13.61 8.01
C TYR A 197 -11.87 12.53 9.06
N HIS A 198 -12.82 11.60 9.15
CA HIS A 198 -12.65 10.32 9.83
C HIS A 198 -12.63 9.18 8.80
N ILE A 199 -11.67 8.27 8.92
CA ILE A 199 -11.57 7.09 8.04
C ILE A 199 -12.52 6.03 8.60
N LEU A 200 -13.45 5.57 7.77
CA LEU A 200 -14.35 4.49 8.14
C LEU A 200 -13.67 3.14 7.87
N HIS A 201 -13.51 2.33 8.92
CA HIS A 201 -12.98 0.96 8.88
C HIS A 201 -14.10 -0.07 8.89
#